data_AF-A0A522LTL2-F1
#
_entry.id   AF-A0A522LTL2-F1
#
_cell.length_a   1.000
_cell.length_b   1.000
_cell.length_c   1.000
_cell.angle_alpha   90.00
_cell.angle_beta   90.00
_cell.angle_gamma   90.00
#
_symmetry.space_group_name_H-M   'P 1'
#
loop_
_entity.id
_entity.type
_entity.pdbx_description
1 polymer ?
#
loop_
_entity_poly.entity_id
_entity_poly.type
_entity_poly.pdbx_seq_one_letter_code
_entity_poly.pdbx_strand_id
1 'polypeptide(L)'
;MLLRRFFMSAALLAASFLVAPTVSVAAEAVAMVTDRQGKVQIVEGARARPLALLDYLRPDTELKLARGASVTLVYFSSGTQYMLSGEGGARIQADKPAPQGSVTVSSNAMRQGALVANARKETAQGALVMKTAPQPIWGLSPSDGKILETRPAFHWESKRVKPPYRVTLNDASGARVAEGEVKGTNYSLPSNVSLHEGVRYTWRVEGHVGKATEGNEASFEIATAAERDQINQARPAAGASFSERVTYATILDGMGFRNDARKVWRQLAAERKGDIRLRVRANKEH
;
A
#
# COMPACT_ATOMS: atom_id res chain seq x y z
N MET A 1 74.66 43.59 -39.66
CA MET A 1 73.97 43.58 -40.98
C MET A 1 73.88 42.11 -41.40
N LEU A 2 72.70 41.59 -41.78
CA LEU A 2 72.45 40.18 -42.21
C LEU A 2 72.67 39.08 -41.12
N LEU A 3 71.99 37.92 -41.08
CA LEU A 3 70.65 37.49 -41.56
C LEU A 3 70.30 36.09 -40.96
N ARG A 4 69.02 35.78 -40.66
CA ARG A 4 68.34 34.43 -40.70
C ARG A 4 69.06 33.19 -40.09
N ARG A 5 68.51 32.41 -39.12
CA ARG A 5 67.41 31.37 -39.21
C ARG A 5 67.59 30.39 -37.99
N PHE A 6 66.70 29.49 -37.53
CA PHE A 6 65.25 29.19 -37.69
C PHE A 6 64.76 28.21 -36.56
N PHE A 7 63.45 28.19 -36.26
CA PHE A 7 62.59 27.11 -35.69
C PHE A 7 63.11 26.02 -34.73
N MET A 8 62.46 25.90 -33.56
CA MET A 8 61.63 24.72 -33.20
C MET A 8 60.76 25.00 -31.95
N SER A 9 59.43 24.87 -32.07
CA SER A 9 58.50 24.83 -30.93
C SER A 9 57.48 23.72 -31.17
N ALA A 10 57.48 22.69 -30.31
CA ALA A 10 56.51 21.60 -30.36
C ALA A 10 55.30 21.93 -29.47
N ALA A 11 54.09 21.70 -29.98
CA ALA A 11 52.84 21.84 -29.23
C ALA A 11 52.13 20.48 -29.18
N LEU A 12 51.98 19.92 -27.97
CA LEU A 12 51.21 18.71 -27.72
C LEU A 12 49.74 19.07 -27.49
N LEU A 13 48.81 18.57 -28.32
CA LEU A 13 47.38 18.61 -28.01
C LEU A 13 46.98 17.33 -27.25
N ALA A 14 46.49 17.49 -26.02
CA ALA A 14 45.85 16.42 -25.27
C ALA A 14 44.33 16.65 -25.25
N ALA A 15 43.57 15.82 -25.99
CA ALA A 15 42.12 15.88 -26.03
C ALA A 15 41.51 15.01 -24.92
N SER A 16 40.92 15.65 -23.90
CA SER A 16 40.24 14.96 -22.80
C SER A 16 38.75 14.77 -23.12
N PHE A 17 38.33 13.54 -23.40
CA PHE A 17 36.91 13.18 -23.52
C PHE A 17 36.24 13.16 -22.15
N LEU A 18 35.28 14.06 -21.91
CA LEU A 18 34.34 13.92 -20.79
C LEU A 18 33.33 12.82 -21.10
N VAL A 19 33.43 11.69 -20.39
CA VAL A 19 32.36 10.68 -20.34
C VAL A 19 31.39 11.09 -19.24
N ALA A 20 30.23 11.63 -19.62
CA ALA A 20 29.14 11.89 -18.68
C ALA A 20 28.48 10.56 -18.25
N PRO A 21 28.30 10.30 -16.94
CA PRO A 21 27.62 9.09 -16.49
C PRO A 21 26.12 9.15 -16.82
N THR A 22 25.65 8.23 -17.66
CA THR A 22 24.23 8.06 -17.92
C THR A 22 23.56 7.42 -16.70
N VAL A 23 22.81 8.22 -15.94
CA VAL A 23 21.96 7.72 -14.86
C VAL A 23 20.82 6.91 -15.49
N SER A 24 20.96 5.58 -15.50
CA SER A 24 19.92 4.68 -15.98
C SER A 24 18.71 4.76 -15.05
N VAL A 25 17.68 5.48 -15.48
CA VAL A 25 16.40 5.55 -14.78
C VAL A 25 15.79 4.15 -14.80
N ALA A 26 15.75 3.49 -13.64
CA ALA A 26 15.20 2.15 -13.53
C ALA A 26 13.72 2.15 -13.94
N ALA A 27 13.36 1.31 -14.92
CA ALA A 27 12.01 1.26 -15.49
C ALA A 27 10.93 1.10 -14.40
N GLU A 28 9.86 1.85 -14.54
CA GLU A 28 8.74 1.82 -13.60
C GLU A 28 8.01 0.46 -13.65
N ALA A 29 7.50 -0.02 -12.50
CA ALA A 29 6.67 -1.21 -12.49
C ALA A 29 5.33 -0.96 -13.20
N VAL A 30 4.89 -1.93 -14.02
CA VAL A 30 3.69 -1.85 -14.87
C VAL A 30 2.56 -2.76 -14.40
N ALA A 31 2.86 -3.78 -13.58
CA ALA A 31 1.86 -4.70 -13.04
C ALA A 31 2.12 -5.07 -11.57
N MET A 32 1.08 -5.56 -10.89
CA MET A 32 1.13 -6.14 -9.55
C MET A 32 0.64 -7.58 -9.54
N VAL A 33 1.28 -8.45 -8.76
CA VAL A 33 0.76 -9.81 -8.49
C VAL A 33 -0.37 -9.75 -7.47
N THR A 34 -1.58 -10.14 -7.87
CA THR A 34 -2.78 -10.17 -7.02
C THR A 34 -3.19 -11.59 -6.62
N ASP A 35 -2.82 -12.60 -7.41
CA ASP A 35 -2.96 -14.02 -7.04
C ASP A 35 -1.78 -14.84 -7.59
N ARG A 36 -1.50 -15.98 -6.96
CA ARG A 36 -0.58 -17.04 -7.41
C ARG A 36 -1.02 -18.38 -6.81
N GLN A 37 -1.06 -19.41 -7.64
CA GLN A 37 -1.17 -20.81 -7.21
C GLN A 37 -0.02 -21.63 -7.81
N GLY A 38 0.43 -22.67 -7.10
CA GLY A 38 1.59 -23.48 -7.51
C GLY A 38 2.91 -22.71 -7.53
N LYS A 39 3.93 -23.31 -8.15
CA LYS A 39 5.29 -22.74 -8.22
C LYS A 39 5.41 -21.79 -9.43
N VAL A 40 5.56 -20.50 -9.14
CA VAL A 40 5.90 -19.46 -10.13
C VAL A 40 7.17 -18.75 -9.65
N GLN A 41 8.10 -18.50 -10.57
CA GLN A 41 9.38 -17.85 -10.30
C GLN A 41 9.56 -16.63 -11.20
N ILE A 42 10.22 -15.60 -10.70
CA ILE A 42 10.83 -14.56 -11.54
C ILE A 42 12.23 -15.02 -11.93
N VAL A 43 12.57 -14.85 -13.20
CA VAL A 43 13.89 -15.11 -13.78
C VAL A 43 14.55 -13.78 -14.11
N GLU A 44 15.74 -13.56 -13.55
CA GLU A 44 16.57 -12.36 -13.69
C GLU A 44 17.97 -12.83 -14.12
N GLY A 45 18.16 -13.04 -15.43
CA GLY A 45 19.36 -13.66 -15.99
C GLY A 45 19.57 -15.07 -15.47
N ALA A 46 20.72 -15.35 -14.86
CA ALA A 46 21.03 -16.66 -14.26
C ALA A 46 20.35 -16.90 -12.89
N ARG A 47 19.65 -15.92 -12.32
CA ARG A 47 19.01 -16.03 -11.00
C ARG A 47 17.51 -16.28 -11.15
N ALA A 48 16.96 -17.15 -10.31
CA ALA A 48 15.53 -17.36 -10.22
C ALA A 48 15.07 -17.27 -8.75
N ARG A 49 14.02 -16.48 -8.50
CA ARG A 49 13.42 -16.31 -7.15
C ARG A 49 11.92 -16.63 -7.18
N PRO A 50 11.31 -17.09 -6.07
CA PRO A 50 9.86 -17.27 -6.01
C PRO A 50 9.13 -15.93 -6.28
N LEU A 51 8.06 -16.00 -7.06
CA LEU A 51 7.12 -14.89 -7.21
C LEU A 51 6.24 -14.78 -5.96
N ALA A 52 6.13 -13.58 -5.39
CA ALA A 52 5.31 -13.34 -4.19
C ALA A 52 4.06 -12.50 -4.50
N LEU A 53 3.01 -12.63 -3.67
CA LEU A 53 1.86 -11.71 -3.74
C LEU A 53 2.33 -10.26 -3.50
N LEU A 54 1.71 -9.30 -4.17
CA LEU A 54 2.10 -7.88 -4.15
C LEU A 54 3.53 -7.60 -4.67
N ASP A 55 4.16 -8.53 -5.40
CA ASP A 55 5.35 -8.17 -6.20
C ASP A 55 4.93 -7.20 -7.31
N TYR A 56 5.70 -6.12 -7.45
CA TYR A 56 5.58 -5.13 -8.52
C TYR A 56 6.50 -5.55 -9.68
N LEU A 57 5.93 -5.81 -10.85
CA LEU A 57 6.64 -6.32 -12.01
C LEU A 57 6.96 -5.18 -12.98
N ARG A 58 8.19 -5.15 -13.49
CA ARG A 58 8.68 -4.18 -14.49
C ARG A 58 8.54 -4.76 -15.90
N PRO A 59 8.57 -3.92 -16.95
CA PRO A 59 8.81 -4.39 -18.30
C PRO A 59 10.03 -5.33 -18.36
N ASP A 60 9.95 -6.31 -19.26
CA ASP A 60 10.93 -7.36 -19.49
C ASP A 60 11.18 -8.33 -18.31
N THR A 61 10.41 -8.24 -17.22
CA THR A 61 10.43 -9.29 -16.17
C THR A 61 10.00 -10.62 -16.78
N GLU A 62 10.81 -11.67 -16.62
CA GLU A 62 10.46 -13.01 -17.06
C GLU A 62 9.87 -13.83 -15.90
N LEU A 63 8.73 -14.46 -16.16
CA LEU A 63 8.07 -15.41 -15.26
C LEU A 63 8.26 -16.83 -15.79
N LYS A 64 8.53 -17.77 -14.89
CA LYS A 64 8.50 -19.22 -15.17
C LYS A 64 7.43 -19.89 -14.32
N LEU A 65 6.47 -20.53 -14.98
CA LEU A 65 5.35 -21.24 -14.37
C LEU A 65 5.61 -22.74 -14.44
N ALA A 66 5.50 -23.45 -13.31
CA ALA A 66 5.50 -24.91 -13.29
C ALA A 66 4.15 -25.48 -13.75
N ARG A 67 4.12 -26.78 -14.07
CA ARG A 67 2.88 -27.50 -14.39
C ARG A 67 1.79 -27.27 -13.32
N GLY A 68 0.60 -26.87 -13.76
CA GLY A 68 -0.54 -26.58 -12.88
C GLY A 68 -0.42 -25.29 -12.07
N ALA A 69 0.62 -24.48 -12.28
CA ALA A 69 0.72 -23.16 -11.66
C ALA A 69 -0.14 -22.12 -12.40
N SER A 70 -0.54 -21.09 -11.66
CA SER A 70 -1.21 -19.91 -12.19
C SER A 70 -0.75 -18.65 -11.46
N VAL A 71 -0.87 -17.51 -12.13
CA VAL A 71 -0.62 -16.19 -11.55
C VAL A 71 -1.62 -15.20 -12.13
N THR A 72 -2.15 -14.36 -11.25
CA THR A 72 -3.03 -13.24 -11.63
C THR A 72 -2.29 -11.94 -11.41
N LEU A 73 -2.27 -11.12 -12.46
CA LEU A 73 -1.62 -9.83 -12.52
C LEU A 73 -2.67 -8.75 -12.76
N VAL A 74 -2.51 -7.59 -12.13
CA VAL A 74 -3.24 -6.36 -12.48
C VAL A 74 -2.27 -5.36 -13.06
N TYR A 75 -2.53 -4.90 -14.28
CA TYR A 75 -1.74 -3.87 -14.95
C TYR A 75 -2.20 -2.48 -14.51
N PHE A 76 -1.27 -1.57 -14.20
CA PHE A 76 -1.62 -0.25 -13.68
C PHE A 76 -2.17 0.68 -14.77
N SER A 77 -1.59 0.65 -15.97
CA SER A 77 -1.97 1.53 -17.09
C SER A 77 -3.39 1.30 -17.59
N SER A 78 -3.78 0.02 -17.73
CA SER A 78 -5.09 -0.40 -18.25
C SER A 78 -6.09 -0.80 -17.16
N GLY A 79 -5.60 -1.17 -15.96
CA GLY A 79 -6.43 -1.81 -14.96
C GLY A 79 -6.85 -3.25 -15.29
N THR A 80 -6.36 -3.81 -16.40
CA THR A 80 -6.77 -5.14 -16.83
C THR A 80 -6.15 -6.20 -15.94
N GLN A 81 -6.99 -7.14 -15.50
CA GLN A 81 -6.55 -8.33 -14.82
C GLN A 81 -6.19 -9.40 -15.86
N TYR A 82 -4.95 -9.86 -15.86
CA TYR A 82 -4.47 -10.97 -16.67
C TYR A 82 -4.22 -12.18 -15.77
N MET A 83 -4.86 -13.31 -16.08
CA MET A 83 -4.53 -14.61 -15.48
C MET A 83 -3.71 -15.41 -16.47
N LEU A 84 -2.52 -15.83 -16.04
CA LEU A 84 -1.64 -16.74 -16.75
C LEU A 84 -1.75 -18.13 -16.11
N SER A 85 -1.88 -19.18 -16.92
CA SER A 85 -1.94 -20.55 -16.39
C SER A 85 -1.33 -21.59 -17.33
N GLY A 86 -0.77 -22.66 -16.74
CA GLY A 86 -0.08 -23.72 -17.47
C GLY A 86 1.45 -23.67 -17.29
N GLU A 87 2.13 -24.65 -17.88
CA GLU A 87 3.59 -24.77 -17.81
C GLU A 87 4.26 -23.93 -18.91
N GLY A 88 5.34 -23.23 -18.55
CA GLY A 88 6.17 -22.48 -19.51
C GLY A 88 6.67 -21.16 -18.96
N GLY A 89 6.77 -20.15 -19.84
CA GLY A 89 7.24 -18.82 -19.49
C GLY A 89 6.23 -17.72 -19.84
N ALA A 90 6.48 -16.51 -19.35
CA ALA A 90 5.85 -15.30 -19.85
C ALA A 90 6.75 -14.09 -19.58
N ARG A 91 6.82 -13.16 -20.53
CA ARG A 91 7.50 -11.87 -20.34
C ARG A 91 6.48 -10.77 -20.08
N ILE A 92 6.71 -9.97 -19.05
CA ILE A 92 5.91 -8.79 -18.73
C ILE A 92 6.25 -7.67 -19.72
N GLN A 93 5.30 -7.25 -20.55
CA GLN A 93 5.45 -6.06 -21.40
C GLN A 93 4.79 -4.85 -20.72
N ALA A 94 4.76 -3.69 -21.36
CA ALA A 94 4.21 -2.46 -20.76
C ALA A 94 2.67 -2.44 -20.68
N ASP A 95 1.99 -3.13 -21.60
CA ASP A 95 0.54 -3.17 -21.78
C ASP A 95 -0.09 -4.48 -21.28
N LYS A 96 0.58 -5.62 -21.50
CA LYS A 96 0.09 -6.98 -21.21
C LYS A 96 1.22 -7.99 -21.04
N PRO A 97 0.97 -9.19 -20.48
CA PRO A 97 1.94 -10.27 -20.47
C PRO A 97 2.00 -10.97 -21.85
N ALA A 98 3.20 -11.23 -22.34
CA ALA A 98 3.44 -12.06 -23.53
C ALA A 98 3.79 -13.50 -23.10
N PRO A 99 2.93 -14.51 -23.39
CA PRO A 99 3.21 -15.90 -23.03
C PRO A 99 4.34 -16.49 -23.88
N GLN A 100 5.02 -17.49 -23.32
CA GLN A 100 6.10 -18.24 -23.97
C GLN A 100 5.88 -19.75 -23.73
N GLY A 101 5.90 -20.55 -24.81
CA GLY A 101 5.54 -21.96 -24.74
C GLY A 101 4.03 -22.15 -24.51
N SER A 102 3.66 -23.07 -23.61
CA SER A 102 2.28 -23.53 -23.42
C SER A 102 1.47 -22.73 -22.37
N VAL A 103 1.95 -21.55 -21.95
CA VAL A 103 1.22 -20.69 -21.02
C VAL A 103 0.02 -20.05 -21.71
N THR A 104 -1.17 -20.29 -21.15
CA THR A 104 -2.40 -19.62 -21.57
C THR A 104 -2.53 -18.27 -20.86
N VAL A 105 -3.13 -17.29 -21.55
CA VAL A 105 -3.42 -15.96 -21.00
C VAL A 105 -4.89 -15.65 -21.23
N SER A 106 -5.61 -15.36 -20.15
CA SER A 106 -6.98 -14.81 -20.19
C SER A 106 -6.99 -13.43 -19.54
N SER A 107 -7.74 -12.48 -20.12
CA SER A 107 -7.88 -11.13 -19.58
C SER A 107 -9.31 -10.79 -19.20
N ASN A 108 -9.48 -10.04 -18.13
CA ASN A 108 -10.74 -9.40 -17.77
C ASN A 108 -10.50 -7.92 -17.43
N ALA A 109 -11.32 -7.03 -17.97
CA ALA A 109 -11.26 -5.62 -17.62
C ALA A 109 -11.86 -5.41 -16.23
N MET A 110 -11.08 -4.89 -15.27
CA MET A 110 -11.63 -4.49 -13.98
C MET A 110 -12.28 -3.12 -14.11
N ARG A 111 -13.47 -2.94 -13.52
CA ARG A 111 -14.13 -1.62 -13.43
C ARG A 111 -13.26 -0.59 -12.70
N GLN A 112 -12.38 -1.08 -11.84
CA GLN A 112 -11.55 -0.33 -10.90
C GLN A 112 -10.21 0.15 -11.50
N GLY A 113 -9.99 -0.01 -12.80
CA GLY A 113 -8.66 0.09 -13.40
C GLY A 113 -7.86 1.35 -13.08
N ALA A 114 -8.45 2.52 -13.33
CA ALA A 114 -7.84 3.82 -13.04
C ALA A 114 -7.52 4.03 -11.55
N LEU A 115 -8.29 3.39 -10.65
CA LEU A 115 -8.13 3.54 -9.20
C LEU A 115 -6.85 2.85 -8.70
N VAL A 116 -6.47 1.73 -9.31
CA VAL A 116 -5.22 1.01 -8.97
C VAL A 116 -3.99 1.87 -9.35
N ALA A 117 -4.05 2.58 -10.47
CA ALA A 117 -3.00 3.51 -10.90
C ALA A 117 -2.84 4.68 -9.94
N ASN A 118 -3.96 5.30 -9.54
CA ASN A 118 -3.96 6.48 -8.67
C ASN A 118 -3.52 6.14 -7.24
N ALA A 119 -4.03 5.04 -6.67
CA ALA A 119 -3.62 4.52 -5.37
C ALA A 119 -2.10 4.34 -5.24
N ARG A 120 -1.42 3.96 -6.33
CA ARG A 120 0.05 3.80 -6.36
C ARG A 120 0.79 5.15 -6.30
N LYS A 121 0.27 6.22 -6.93
CA LYS A 121 0.88 7.55 -6.92
C LYS A 121 0.85 8.17 -5.53
N GLU A 122 -0.29 8.09 -4.85
CA GLU A 122 -0.46 8.64 -3.49
C GLU A 122 0.40 7.89 -2.45
N THR A 123 0.54 6.57 -2.58
CA THR A 123 1.43 5.76 -1.72
C THR A 123 2.89 6.22 -1.78
N ALA A 124 3.35 6.78 -2.90
CA ALA A 124 4.74 7.21 -3.08
C ALA A 124 5.08 8.54 -2.37
N GLN A 125 4.08 9.31 -1.91
CA GLN A 125 4.28 10.64 -1.32
C GLN A 125 4.11 10.69 0.22
N GLY A 126 3.74 9.59 0.88
CA GLY A 126 3.34 9.61 2.30
C GLY A 126 3.95 8.52 3.19
N ALA A 127 5.23 8.67 3.58
CA ALA A 127 5.85 7.82 4.60
C ALA A 127 7.03 8.48 5.35
N LEU A 128 6.76 9.43 6.25
CA LEU A 128 7.61 9.55 7.46
C LEU A 128 7.11 8.53 8.48
N VAL A 129 7.95 7.54 8.82
CA VAL A 129 7.69 6.67 9.97
C VAL A 129 8.39 7.28 11.17
N MET A 130 7.66 8.01 12.01
CA MET A 130 8.15 8.38 13.33
C MET A 130 8.19 7.11 14.18
N LYS A 131 9.40 6.68 14.57
CA LYS A 131 9.58 5.62 15.57
C LYS A 131 9.26 6.19 16.95
N THR A 132 7.98 6.18 17.30
CA THR A 132 7.52 6.59 18.63
C THR A 132 8.05 5.62 19.68
N ALA A 133 8.39 6.14 20.87
CA ALA A 133 8.74 5.29 22.02
C ALA A 133 7.57 4.36 22.40
N PRO A 134 7.81 3.24 23.11
CA PRO A 134 6.75 2.31 23.51
C PRO A 134 5.66 3.00 24.34
N GLN A 135 4.50 3.24 23.73
CA GLN A 135 3.36 3.89 24.39
C GLN A 135 2.65 2.92 25.35
N PRO A 136 2.14 3.40 26.50
CA PRO A 136 1.45 2.57 27.49
C PRO A 136 0.05 2.14 27.03
N ILE A 137 -0.53 2.89 26.07
CA ILE A 137 -1.73 2.53 25.28
C ILE A 137 -1.32 2.55 23.80
N TRP A 138 -1.65 1.51 23.04
CA TRP A 138 -1.31 1.37 21.62
C TRP A 138 -2.48 0.79 20.81
N GLY A 139 -2.26 0.50 19.52
CA GLY A 139 -3.28 -0.12 18.67
C GLY A 139 -4.53 0.74 18.45
N LEU A 140 -4.37 2.07 18.54
CA LEU A 140 -5.48 3.02 18.37
C LEU A 140 -6.12 2.85 16.99
N SER A 141 -7.44 2.71 16.96
CA SER A 141 -8.26 2.62 15.75
C SER A 141 -9.58 3.34 15.98
N PRO A 142 -10.06 4.21 15.07
CA PRO A 142 -9.40 4.62 13.82
C PRO A 142 -8.13 5.46 14.07
N SER A 143 -7.12 5.27 13.23
CA SER A 143 -5.88 6.08 13.21
C SER A 143 -5.40 6.31 11.80
N ASP A 144 -4.74 7.46 11.59
CA ASP A 144 -3.89 7.83 10.47
C ASP A 144 -4.41 7.44 9.08
N GLY A 145 -5.55 8.04 8.72
CA GLY A 145 -6.12 7.93 7.39
C GLY A 145 -7.58 8.37 7.32
N LYS A 146 -8.20 8.06 6.18
CA LYS A 146 -9.62 8.25 5.93
C LYS A 146 -10.40 7.03 6.38
N ILE A 147 -11.66 7.22 6.79
CA ILE A 147 -12.60 6.14 7.10
C ILE A 147 -13.95 6.38 6.43
N LEU A 148 -14.61 5.29 6.03
CA LEU A 148 -15.94 5.34 5.42
C LEU A 148 -17.07 5.49 6.46
N GLU A 149 -16.86 5.04 7.69
CA GLU A 149 -17.88 5.01 8.75
C GLU A 149 -18.01 6.40 9.41
N THR A 150 -19.20 7.02 9.37
CA THR A 150 -19.49 8.31 10.05
C THR A 150 -19.73 8.18 11.56
N ARG A 151 -19.85 6.94 12.06
CA ARG A 151 -19.97 6.61 13.49
C ARG A 151 -19.07 5.41 13.83
N PRO A 152 -17.73 5.58 13.78
CA PRO A 152 -16.80 4.50 14.06
C PRO A 152 -16.88 4.04 15.52
N ALA A 153 -16.54 2.78 15.76
CA ALA A 153 -16.15 2.31 17.08
C ALA A 153 -14.66 2.58 17.29
N PHE A 154 -14.32 3.15 18.44
CA PHE A 154 -12.96 3.41 18.89
C PHE A 154 -12.42 2.20 19.64
N HIS A 155 -11.18 1.83 19.36
CA HIS A 155 -10.50 0.67 19.93
C HIS A 155 -9.05 1.00 20.27
N TRP A 156 -8.54 0.39 21.35
CA TRP A 156 -7.14 0.47 21.76
C TRP A 156 -6.73 -0.82 22.47
N GLU A 157 -5.44 -0.94 22.74
CA GLU A 157 -4.85 -1.97 23.59
C GLU A 157 -4.08 -1.33 24.75
N SER A 158 -4.11 -1.98 25.92
CA SER A 158 -3.31 -1.61 27.09
C SER A 158 -3.00 -2.85 27.93
N LYS A 159 -1.77 -2.93 28.44
CA LYS A 159 -1.34 -3.90 29.47
C LYS A 159 -1.14 -3.21 30.82
N ARG A 160 -0.60 -1.99 30.81
CA ARG A 160 -0.16 -1.26 32.01
C ARG A 160 -1.24 -0.32 32.55
N VAL A 161 -1.83 0.52 31.70
CA VAL A 161 -2.91 1.43 32.06
C VAL A 161 -4.14 0.61 32.46
N LYS A 162 -4.79 0.99 33.57
CA LYS A 162 -5.99 0.33 34.08
C LYS A 162 -7.24 1.19 33.84
N PRO A 163 -8.41 0.57 33.62
CA PRO A 163 -9.68 1.29 33.59
C PRO A 163 -9.98 1.93 34.96
N PRO A 164 -10.84 2.97 35.00
CA PRO A 164 -11.56 3.53 33.87
C PRO A 164 -10.67 4.27 32.86
N TYR A 165 -11.05 4.21 31.59
CA TYR A 165 -10.47 5.00 30.52
C TYR A 165 -11.38 6.17 30.18
N ARG A 166 -10.83 7.37 30.10
CA ARG A 166 -11.48 8.55 29.53
C ARG A 166 -11.17 8.61 28.04
N VAL A 167 -12.19 8.77 27.22
CA VAL A 167 -12.07 8.98 25.78
C VAL A 167 -12.64 10.36 25.44
N THR A 168 -11.88 11.17 24.71
CA THR A 168 -12.33 12.47 24.20
C THR A 168 -12.13 12.55 22.70
N LEU A 169 -13.14 13.03 21.97
CA LEU A 169 -13.12 13.28 20.53
C LEU A 169 -13.29 14.78 20.29
N ASN A 170 -12.37 15.37 19.51
CA ASN A 170 -12.41 16.76 19.08
C ASN A 170 -12.46 16.85 17.55
N ASP A 171 -13.08 17.90 17.02
CA ASP A 171 -13.06 18.22 15.59
C ASP A 171 -11.79 18.98 15.15
N ALA A 172 -11.74 19.38 13.88
CA ALA A 172 -10.62 20.12 13.29
C ALA A 172 -10.39 21.52 13.89
N SER A 173 -11.36 22.09 14.61
CA SER A 173 -11.20 23.34 15.36
C SER A 173 -10.68 23.13 16.79
N GLY A 174 -10.61 21.87 17.24
CA GLY A 174 -10.32 21.50 18.62
C GLY A 174 -11.55 21.49 19.54
N ALA A 175 -12.76 21.76 19.01
CA ALA A 175 -13.99 21.71 19.79
C ALA A 175 -14.35 20.26 20.14
N ARG A 176 -14.77 20.02 21.39
CA ARG A 176 -15.11 18.68 21.89
C ARG A 176 -16.46 18.23 21.34
N VAL A 177 -16.43 17.16 20.56
CA VAL A 177 -17.59 16.55 19.89
C VAL A 177 -18.21 15.43 20.73
N ALA A 178 -17.37 14.65 21.41
CA ALA A 178 -17.82 13.60 22.31
C ALA A 178 -16.82 13.36 23.44
N GLU A 179 -17.31 12.87 24.57
CA GLU A 179 -16.51 12.36 25.68
C GLU A 179 -17.24 11.18 26.32
N GLY A 180 -16.48 10.28 26.95
CA GLY A 180 -17.05 9.21 27.75
C GLY A 180 -16.01 8.52 28.61
N GLU A 181 -16.49 7.82 29.63
CA GLU A 181 -15.67 6.97 30.48
C GLU A 181 -16.11 5.51 30.32
N VAL A 182 -15.15 4.59 30.10
CA VAL A 182 -15.42 3.17 29.87
C VAL A 182 -14.48 2.26 30.66
N LYS A 183 -14.96 1.06 30.99
CA LYS A 183 -14.17 0.02 31.66
C LYS A 183 -13.49 -0.96 30.69
N GLY A 184 -13.96 -1.03 29.44
CA GLY A 184 -13.38 -1.84 28.38
C GLY A 184 -12.33 -1.09 27.57
N THR A 185 -11.78 -1.75 26.53
CA THR A 185 -10.83 -1.15 25.58
C THR A 185 -11.49 -0.76 24.26
N ASN A 186 -12.75 -0.35 24.33
CA ASN A 186 -13.53 0.16 23.22
C ASN A 186 -14.52 1.25 23.68
N TYR A 187 -14.86 2.16 22.78
CA TYR A 187 -15.84 3.21 22.97
C TYR A 187 -16.64 3.43 21.69
N SER A 188 -17.96 3.54 21.81
CA SER A 188 -18.86 3.83 20.70
C SER A 188 -19.48 5.21 20.89
N LEU A 189 -19.61 5.98 19.80
CA LEU A 189 -20.21 7.31 19.88
C LEU A 189 -21.68 7.25 20.35
N PRO A 190 -22.11 8.18 21.22
CA PRO A 190 -23.51 8.35 21.58
C PRO A 190 -24.43 8.42 20.35
N SER A 191 -25.69 7.99 20.49
CA SER A 191 -26.65 7.92 19.38
C SER A 191 -26.96 9.28 18.75
N ASN A 192 -26.82 10.36 19.51
CA ASN A 192 -26.99 11.75 19.08
C ASN A 192 -25.73 12.38 18.44
N VAL A 193 -24.60 11.65 18.38
CA VAL A 193 -23.37 12.12 17.74
C VAL A 193 -23.15 11.41 16.40
N SER A 194 -23.05 12.20 15.34
CA SER A 194 -22.63 11.76 14.00
C SER A 194 -21.48 12.65 13.53
N LEU A 195 -20.48 12.05 12.89
CA LEU A 195 -19.35 12.79 12.35
C LEU A 195 -19.65 13.27 10.93
N HIS A 196 -19.15 14.45 10.60
CA HIS A 196 -19.37 15.13 9.32
C HIS A 196 -18.31 14.72 8.29
N GLU A 197 -18.73 14.60 7.04
CA GLU A 197 -17.85 14.24 5.91
C GLU A 197 -16.80 15.31 5.62
N GLY A 198 -15.60 14.89 5.19
CA GLY A 198 -14.45 15.76 4.93
C GLY A 198 -13.81 16.39 6.18
N VAL A 199 -14.36 16.15 7.38
CA VAL A 199 -13.81 16.69 8.63
C VAL A 199 -12.76 15.73 9.20
N ARG A 200 -11.62 16.31 9.58
CA ARG A 200 -10.60 15.64 10.39
C ARG A 200 -10.96 15.75 11.87
N TYR A 201 -10.83 14.64 12.57
CA TYR A 201 -11.04 14.54 14.00
C TYR A 201 -9.76 14.03 14.68
N THR A 202 -9.56 14.47 15.91
CA THR A 202 -8.51 13.97 16.80
C THR A 202 -9.17 13.37 18.02
N TRP A 203 -8.77 12.17 18.41
CA TRP A 203 -9.28 11.51 19.60
C TRP A 203 -8.16 11.00 20.47
N ARG A 204 -8.41 11.08 21.78
CA ARG A 204 -7.45 10.76 22.82
C ARG A 204 -8.09 9.78 23.79
N VAL A 205 -7.30 8.81 24.24
CA VAL A 205 -7.67 7.87 25.30
C VAL A 205 -6.65 7.97 26.43
N GLU A 206 -7.14 8.10 27.65
CA GLU A 206 -6.35 8.25 28.87
C GLU A 206 -6.84 7.28 29.95
N GLY A 207 -5.94 6.87 30.84
CA GLY A 207 -6.27 6.11 32.04
C GLY A 207 -5.14 6.18 33.05
N HIS A 208 -5.21 5.37 34.11
CA HIS A 208 -4.30 5.51 35.24
C HIS A 208 -3.22 4.41 35.30
N VAL A 209 -2.00 4.81 35.67
CA VAL A 209 -0.86 3.95 36.04
C VAL A 209 -0.34 4.40 37.40
N GLY A 210 -0.78 3.72 38.46
CA GLY A 210 -0.48 4.14 39.83
C GLY A 210 -1.14 5.50 40.14
N LYS A 211 -0.32 6.55 40.31
CA LYS A 211 -0.78 7.94 40.51
C LYS A 211 -0.69 8.81 39.24
N ALA A 212 -0.11 8.29 38.15
CA ALA A 212 0.04 9.03 36.90
C ALA A 212 -1.15 8.77 35.96
N THR A 213 -1.55 9.79 35.21
CA THR A 213 -2.43 9.64 34.05
C THR A 213 -1.55 9.44 32.82
N GLU A 214 -1.83 8.36 32.08
CA GLU A 214 -1.12 7.96 30.88
C GLU A 214 -2.13 7.86 29.74
N GLY A 215 -1.75 8.30 28.54
CA GLY A 215 -2.67 8.37 27.42
C GLY A 215 -2.00 8.43 26.07
N ASN A 216 -2.77 8.15 25.03
CA ASN A 216 -2.32 8.21 23.64
C ASN A 216 -3.41 8.82 22.76
N GLU A 217 -3.02 9.33 21.61
CA GLU A 217 -3.86 10.13 20.71
C GLU A 217 -3.70 9.65 19.27
N ALA A 218 -4.77 9.75 18.49
CA ALA A 218 -4.74 9.48 17.05
C ALA A 218 -5.69 10.45 16.31
N SER A 219 -5.40 10.67 15.04
CA SER A 219 -6.26 11.46 14.15
C SER A 219 -6.84 10.60 13.02
N PHE A 220 -7.98 11.00 12.49
CA PHE A 220 -8.61 10.37 11.32
C PHE A 220 -9.51 11.37 10.60
N GLU A 221 -9.91 11.05 9.38
CA GLU A 221 -10.74 11.91 8.53
C GLU A 221 -11.95 11.13 8.02
N ILE A 222 -13.13 11.72 8.04
CA ILE A 222 -14.31 11.10 7.44
C ILE A 222 -14.27 11.32 5.93
N ALA A 223 -14.46 10.25 5.17
CA ALA A 223 -14.59 10.32 3.71
C ALA A 223 -15.62 11.36 3.26
N THR A 224 -15.29 12.11 2.21
CA THR A 224 -16.30 12.87 1.45
C THR A 224 -17.22 11.93 0.68
N ALA A 225 -18.44 12.38 0.35
CA ALA A 225 -19.35 11.65 -0.53
C ALA A 225 -18.68 11.19 -1.85
N ALA A 226 -17.87 12.04 -2.49
CA ALA A 226 -17.18 11.70 -3.73
C ALA A 226 -16.19 10.53 -3.55
N GLU A 227 -15.43 10.51 -2.45
CA GLU A 227 -14.50 9.41 -2.16
C GLU A 227 -15.26 8.14 -1.74
N ARG A 228 -16.35 8.28 -0.97
CA ARG A 228 -17.25 7.20 -0.60
C ARG A 228 -17.81 6.52 -1.86
N ASP A 229 -18.25 7.30 -2.84
CA ASP A 229 -18.76 6.82 -4.12
C ASP A 229 -17.65 6.14 -4.94
N GLN A 230 -16.46 6.74 -5.03
CA GLN A 230 -15.30 6.15 -5.69
C GLN A 230 -14.92 4.79 -5.08
N ILE A 231 -14.92 4.67 -3.74
CA ILE A 231 -14.64 3.42 -3.03
C ILE A 231 -15.80 2.41 -3.14
N ASN A 232 -17.05 2.86 -3.24
CA ASN A 232 -18.20 1.98 -3.46
C ASN A 232 -18.25 1.45 -4.90
N GLN A 233 -17.92 2.25 -5.91
CA GLN A 233 -17.69 1.80 -7.28
C GLN A 233 -16.52 0.82 -7.36
N ALA A 234 -15.49 1.02 -6.51
CA ALA A 234 -14.37 0.10 -6.41
C ALA A 234 -14.72 -1.25 -5.76
N ARG A 235 -15.81 -1.31 -4.99
CA ARG A 235 -16.12 -2.44 -4.11
C ARG A 235 -16.33 -3.74 -4.90
N PRO A 236 -15.64 -4.83 -4.55
CA PRO A 236 -15.85 -6.13 -5.18
C PRO A 236 -17.24 -6.66 -4.84
N ALA A 237 -17.83 -7.41 -5.76
CA ALA A 237 -19.12 -8.07 -5.55
C ALA A 237 -19.06 -9.14 -4.45
N ALA A 238 -20.22 -9.55 -3.93
CA ALA A 238 -20.29 -10.74 -3.06
C ALA A 238 -19.77 -11.96 -3.82
N GLY A 239 -18.89 -12.75 -3.19
CA GLY A 239 -18.24 -13.89 -3.82
C GLY A 239 -17.10 -13.57 -4.80
N ALA A 240 -16.66 -12.31 -4.89
CA ALA A 240 -15.53 -11.92 -5.73
C ALA A 240 -14.24 -12.68 -5.42
N SER A 241 -13.42 -12.85 -6.46
CA SER A 241 -12.17 -13.61 -6.39
C SER A 241 -11.20 -13.04 -5.37
N PHE A 242 -10.24 -13.87 -4.94
CA PHE A 242 -9.15 -13.44 -4.07
C PHE A 242 -8.38 -12.26 -4.70
N SER A 243 -8.10 -12.32 -6.00
CA SER A 243 -7.45 -11.26 -6.77
C SER A 243 -8.18 -9.91 -6.66
N GLU A 244 -9.49 -9.88 -6.94
CA GLU A 244 -10.29 -8.65 -6.88
C GLU A 244 -10.31 -8.03 -5.47
N ARG A 245 -10.33 -8.86 -4.43
CA ARG A 245 -10.28 -8.40 -3.03
C ARG A 245 -8.89 -7.90 -2.63
N VAL A 246 -7.81 -8.49 -3.14
CA VAL A 246 -6.43 -7.96 -3.00
C VAL A 246 -6.30 -6.60 -3.69
N THR A 247 -6.82 -6.47 -4.92
CA THR A 247 -6.89 -5.19 -5.64
C THR A 247 -7.64 -4.14 -4.82
N TYR A 248 -8.83 -4.46 -4.33
CA TYR A 248 -9.64 -3.53 -3.54
C TYR A 248 -8.95 -3.07 -2.26
N ALA A 249 -8.31 -3.99 -1.52
CA ALA A 249 -7.53 -3.65 -0.34
C ALA A 249 -6.31 -2.74 -0.68
N THR A 250 -5.75 -2.89 -1.88
CA THR A 250 -4.64 -2.04 -2.38
C THR A 250 -5.13 -0.64 -2.78
N ILE A 251 -6.32 -0.54 -3.38
CA ILE A 251 -6.97 0.75 -3.67
C ILE A 251 -7.24 1.51 -2.37
N LEU A 252 -7.83 0.83 -1.37
CA LEU A 252 -8.08 1.41 -0.04
C LEU A 252 -6.78 1.89 0.62
N ASP A 253 -5.73 1.06 0.67
CA ASP A 253 -4.41 1.42 1.23
C ASP A 253 -3.84 2.69 0.57
N GLY A 254 -3.87 2.74 -0.77
CA GLY A 254 -3.26 3.83 -1.53
C GLY A 254 -4.04 5.13 -1.47
N MET A 255 -5.38 5.07 -1.41
CA MET A 255 -6.26 6.22 -1.18
C MET A 255 -6.33 6.66 0.30
N GLY A 256 -5.49 6.10 1.18
CA GLY A 256 -5.41 6.47 2.59
C GLY A 256 -6.49 5.88 3.49
N PHE A 257 -7.34 4.97 3.00
CA PHE A 257 -8.39 4.27 3.75
C PHE A 257 -7.84 3.11 4.60
N ARG A 258 -6.77 3.37 5.36
CA ARG A 258 -5.93 2.32 5.98
C ARG A 258 -6.69 1.41 6.95
N ASN A 259 -7.63 1.96 7.73
CA ASN A 259 -8.43 1.17 8.68
C ASN A 259 -9.38 0.21 7.95
N ASP A 260 -10.01 0.66 6.86
CA ASP A 260 -10.89 -0.16 6.04
C ASP A 260 -10.09 -1.17 5.19
N ALA A 261 -8.93 -0.79 4.67
CA ALA A 261 -7.98 -1.71 4.02
C ALA A 261 -7.55 -2.83 4.97
N ARG A 262 -7.20 -2.50 6.23
CA ARG A 262 -6.81 -3.47 7.26
C ARG A 262 -7.91 -4.49 7.56
N LYS A 263 -9.20 -4.10 7.52
CA LYS A 263 -10.35 -5.03 7.63
C LYS A 263 -10.30 -6.08 6.50
N VAL A 264 -10.08 -5.66 5.26
CA VAL A 264 -9.99 -6.57 4.09
C VAL A 264 -8.71 -7.42 4.13
N TRP A 265 -7.55 -6.83 4.45
CA TRP A 265 -6.29 -7.57 4.56
C TRP A 265 -6.33 -8.67 5.61
N ARG A 266 -7.02 -8.47 6.74
CA ARG A 266 -7.22 -9.51 7.77
C ARG A 266 -8.02 -10.71 7.25
N GLN A 267 -9.04 -10.48 6.42
CA GLN A 267 -9.80 -11.56 5.77
C GLN A 267 -8.92 -12.34 4.79
N LEU A 268 -8.19 -11.63 3.92
CA LEU A 268 -7.26 -12.24 2.94
C LEU A 268 -6.14 -13.05 3.62
N ALA A 269 -5.59 -12.55 4.72
CA ALA A 269 -4.58 -13.25 5.51
C ALA A 269 -5.15 -14.50 6.24
N ALA A 270 -6.43 -14.47 6.64
CA ALA A 270 -7.09 -15.62 7.25
C ALA A 270 -7.34 -16.76 6.25
N GLU A 271 -7.62 -16.43 4.99
CA GLU A 271 -7.73 -17.40 3.88
C GLU A 271 -6.37 -18.00 3.49
N ARG A 272 -5.29 -17.21 3.56
CA ARG A 272 -3.92 -17.62 3.19
C ARG A 272 -2.95 -17.46 4.35
N LYS A 273 -3.18 -18.19 5.44
CA LYS A 273 -2.42 -18.12 6.71
C LYS A 273 -0.89 -18.27 6.56
N GLY A 274 -0.43 -18.93 5.51
CA GLY A 274 0.99 -19.11 5.18
C GLY A 274 1.66 -17.93 4.47
N ASP A 275 0.90 -16.96 3.93
CA ASP A 275 1.48 -15.82 3.22
C ASP A 275 1.88 -14.70 4.21
N ILE A 276 3.19 -14.51 4.33
CA ILE A 276 3.78 -13.52 5.25
C ILE A 276 3.40 -12.09 4.86
N ARG A 277 3.25 -11.77 3.56
CA ARG A 277 2.98 -10.39 3.11
C ARG A 277 1.56 -9.96 3.42
N LEU A 278 0.59 -10.86 3.26
CA LEU A 278 -0.79 -10.61 3.69
C LEU A 278 -0.87 -10.41 5.21
N ARG A 279 -0.16 -11.23 5.99
CA ARG A 279 -0.10 -11.07 7.45
C ARG A 279 0.56 -9.75 7.87
N VAL A 280 1.60 -9.31 7.17
CA VAL A 280 2.23 -7.99 7.40
C VAL A 280 1.24 -6.86 7.09
N ARG A 281 0.48 -6.92 5.98
CA ARG A 281 -0.56 -5.93 5.66
C ARG A 281 -1.69 -5.90 6.70
N ALA A 282 -2.18 -7.08 7.12
CA ALA A 282 -3.25 -7.25 8.10
C ALA A 282 -2.91 -6.70 9.51
N ASN A 283 -1.62 -6.69 9.85
CA ASN A 283 -1.07 -6.29 11.15
C ASN A 283 -0.24 -5.00 11.08
N LYS A 284 -0.31 -4.25 9.96
CA LYS A 284 0.46 -3.01 9.84
C LYS A 284 -0.15 -1.93 10.74
N GLU A 285 0.46 -1.76 11.90
CA GLU A 285 0.31 -0.55 12.70
C GLU A 285 0.91 0.62 11.91
N HIS A 286 0.29 1.78 12.09
CA HIS A 286 0.57 3.03 11.39
C HIS A 286 0.73 4.10 12.46
#